data_AF-A0A958IZW0-F1
#
_entry.id   AF-A0A958IZW0-F1
#
_cell.length_a   1.000
_cell.length_b   1.000
_cell.length_c   1.000
_cell.angle_alpha   90.00
_cell.angle_beta   90.00
_cell.angle_gamma   90.00
#
_symmetry.space_group_name_H-M   'P 1'
#
loop_
_entity.id
_entity.type
_entity.pdbx_description
1 polymer ?
#
loop_
_entity_poly.entity_id
_entity_poly.type
_entity_poly.pdbx_seq_one_letter_code
_entity_poly.pdbx_strand_id
1 'polypeptide(L)'
;MQLKHFWVIGLFALNGFLLAQNSHQSKEIEVDFLVNYYQQDGDHAAVTGGNGTEKLHDTAPMIIVNVPIGNNSLNVATGVDFYSSASSDNIDPIRSGASGSDARAYANV
;
A
#
# COMPACT_ATOMS: atom_id res chain seq x y z
N MET A 1 -18.11 30.92 -3.49
CA MET A 1 -17.70 31.42 -2.17
C MET A 1 -18.01 30.32 -1.16
N GLN A 2 -17.11 29.74 -0.37
CA GLN A 2 -15.84 30.24 0.20
C GLN A 2 -14.76 29.15 0.11
N LEU A 3 -13.64 29.49 -0.51
CA LEU A 3 -12.42 28.68 -0.50
C LEU A 3 -11.75 28.90 0.86
N LYS A 4 -11.77 27.91 1.75
CA LYS A 4 -10.99 27.96 2.99
C LYS A 4 -9.55 27.56 2.67
N HIS A 5 -8.68 28.55 2.81
CA HIS A 5 -7.25 28.53 2.58
C HIS A 5 -6.57 27.39 3.35
N PHE A 6 -6.03 26.40 2.64
CA PHE A 6 -5.06 25.45 3.18
C PHE A 6 -3.66 25.90 2.76
N TRP A 7 -2.98 26.62 3.65
CA TRP A 7 -1.52 26.75 3.55
C TRP A 7 -0.90 25.54 4.25
N VAL A 8 -0.70 24.45 3.51
CA VAL A 8 0.26 23.42 3.94
C VAL A 8 1.62 23.86 3.39
N ILE A 9 2.34 24.63 4.20
CA ILE A 9 3.73 24.96 3.93
C ILE A 9 4.52 23.65 3.99
N GLY A 10 5.00 23.21 2.84
CA GLY A 10 5.89 22.06 2.72
C GLY A 10 7.17 22.31 3.51
N LEU A 11 7.32 21.58 4.62
CA LEU A 11 8.57 21.49 5.37
C LEU A 11 8.94 20.01 5.58
N PHE A 12 9.14 19.28 4.47
CA PHE A 12 9.63 17.91 4.48
C PHE A 12 10.84 17.70 3.57
N ALA A 13 11.60 18.76 3.28
CA ALA A 13 12.81 18.68 2.45
C ALA A 13 14.13 18.68 3.25
N LEU A 14 14.10 18.71 4.59
CA LEU A 14 15.32 18.85 5.41
C LEU A 14 15.66 17.66 6.32
N ASN A 15 14.98 16.51 6.18
CA ASN A 15 15.33 15.29 6.93
C ASN A 15 15.96 14.19 6.06
N GLY A 16 16.03 14.37 4.73
CA GLY A 16 16.47 13.32 3.81
C GLY A 16 17.99 13.13 3.68
N PHE A 17 18.81 14.04 4.22
CA PHE A 17 20.27 14.02 3.96
C PHE A 17 21.13 13.54 5.14
N LEU A 18 20.54 13.24 6.30
CA LEU A 18 21.26 12.82 7.52
C LEU A 18 20.93 11.43 8.03
N LEU A 19 20.04 10.71 7.35
CA LEU A 19 19.89 9.27 7.49
C LEU A 19 20.54 8.59 6.29
N ALA A 20 21.84 8.84 6.09
CA ALA A 20 22.66 7.83 5.42
C ALA A 20 22.64 6.61 6.36
N GLN A 21 21.66 5.74 6.15
CA GLN A 21 21.55 4.47 6.82
C GLN A 21 22.86 3.74 6.47
N ASN A 22 23.79 3.70 7.42
CA ASN A 22 24.88 2.74 7.36
C ASN A 22 24.16 1.40 7.15
N SER A 23 24.36 0.78 5.98
CA SER A 23 23.80 -0.54 5.70
C SER A 23 24.38 -1.46 6.75
N HIS A 24 23.59 -1.73 7.78
CA HIS A 24 23.93 -2.74 8.76
C HIS A 24 23.83 -4.05 8.01
N GLN A 25 24.95 -4.52 7.47
CA GLN A 25 24.98 -5.79 6.78
C GLN A 25 24.98 -6.85 7.86
N SER A 26 23.77 -7.17 8.32
CA SER A 26 23.53 -8.26 9.24
C SER A 26 24.07 -9.54 8.63
N LYS A 27 24.86 -10.29 9.43
CA LYS A 27 25.35 -11.60 9.03
C LYS A 27 24.33 -12.70 9.33
N GLU A 28 23.21 -12.33 9.94
CA GLU A 28 22.15 -13.23 10.35
C GLU A 28 21.00 -13.18 9.34
N ILE A 29 20.21 -14.24 9.31
CA ILE A 29 18.98 -14.26 8.53
C ILE A 29 17.97 -13.36 9.24
N GLU A 30 17.46 -12.36 8.54
CA GLU A 30 16.44 -11.46 9.05
C GLU A 30 15.08 -11.78 8.42
N VAL A 31 14.04 -11.71 9.24
CA VAL A 31 12.66 -11.94 8.82
C VAL A 31 11.82 -10.79 9.33
N ASP A 32 11.30 -9.98 8.41
CA ASP A 32 10.43 -8.85 8.71
C ASP A 32 8.98 -9.19 8.38
N PHE A 33 8.08 -8.73 9.25
CA PHE A 33 6.63 -8.83 9.06
C PHE A 33 6.07 -7.41 8.89
N LEU A 34 5.50 -7.14 7.72
CA LEU A 34 4.90 -5.86 7.39
C LEU A 34 3.40 -6.05 7.19
N VAL A 35 2.61 -5.09 7.65
CA VAL A 35 1.17 -5.05 7.38
C VAL A 35 0.82 -3.65 6.92
N ASN A 36 0.32 -3.55 5.70
CA ASN A 36 -0.22 -2.30 5.17
C ASN A 36 -1.74 -2.30 5.30
N TYR A 37 -2.30 -1.16 5.69
CA TYR A 37 -3.73 -0.96 5.81
C TYR A 37 -4.13 0.36 5.17
N TYR A 38 -5.08 0.32 4.25
CA TYR A 38 -5.64 1.50 3.63
C TYR A 38 -7.16 1.42 3.58
N GLN A 39 -7.80 2.56 3.89
CA GLN A 39 -9.25 2.69 3.85
C GLN A 39 -9.61 4.05 3.25
N GLN A 40 -10.60 4.04 2.37
CA GLN A 40 -11.22 5.24 1.81
C GLN A 40 -12.74 5.17 2.00
N ASP A 41 -13.36 6.33 2.16
CA ASP A 41 -14.80 6.50 2.16
C ASP A 41 -15.16 7.84 1.48
N GLY A 42 -16.34 7.91 0.89
CA GLY A 42 -16.79 9.04 0.07
C GLY A 42 -17.96 8.69 -0.84
N ASP A 43 -18.52 9.71 -1.49
CA ASP A 43 -19.73 9.65 -2.33
C ASP A 43 -19.55 10.24 -3.74
N HIS A 44 -18.30 10.58 -4.10
CA HIS A 44 -17.94 11.19 -5.39
C HIS A 44 -17.15 10.24 -6.31
N ALA A 45 -17.57 8.97 -6.38
CA ALA A 45 -16.86 7.94 -7.13
C ALA A 45 -16.40 8.37 -8.55
N ALA A 46 -15.08 8.45 -8.74
CA ALA A 46 -14.47 8.93 -9.98
C ALA A 46 -14.86 8.09 -11.20
N VAL A 47 -14.99 6.77 -11.02
CA VAL A 47 -15.28 5.81 -12.11
C VAL A 47 -16.70 5.93 -12.66
N THR A 48 -17.63 6.52 -11.91
CA THR A 48 -19.02 6.79 -12.33
C THR A 48 -19.25 8.26 -12.68
N GLY A 49 -18.18 9.05 -12.83
CA GLY A 49 -18.29 10.48 -13.14
C GLY A 49 -18.72 11.35 -11.95
N GLY A 50 -18.43 10.91 -10.72
CA GLY A 50 -18.69 11.66 -9.49
C GLY A 50 -19.98 11.26 -8.76
N ASN A 51 -20.61 10.14 -9.11
CA ASN A 51 -21.85 9.68 -8.48
C ASN A 51 -21.72 8.24 -7.98
N GLY A 52 -21.60 8.05 -6.66
CA GLY A 52 -21.55 6.72 -6.05
C GLY A 52 -20.49 6.62 -4.98
N THR A 53 -20.46 5.50 -4.26
CA THR A 53 -19.56 5.33 -3.11
C THR A 53 -18.11 5.08 -3.51
N GLU A 54 -17.19 5.69 -2.77
CA GLU A 54 -15.74 5.50 -2.87
C GLU A 54 -15.19 4.49 -1.85
N LYS A 55 -16.07 3.74 -1.19
CA LYS A 55 -15.67 2.83 -0.14
C LYS A 55 -14.67 1.81 -0.65
N LEU A 56 -13.48 1.82 -0.03
CA LEU A 56 -12.36 0.96 -0.37
C LEU A 56 -11.68 0.50 0.91
N HIS A 57 -11.30 -0.76 0.94
CA HIS A 57 -10.53 -1.36 2.02
C HIS A 57 -9.44 -2.24 1.43
N ASP A 58 -8.19 -2.01 1.85
CA ASP A 58 -7.02 -2.78 1.43
C ASP A 58 -6.22 -3.18 2.68
N THR A 59 -6.06 -4.47 2.89
CA THR A 59 -5.18 -5.03 3.93
C THR A 59 -4.15 -5.93 3.27
N ALA A 60 -2.88 -5.56 3.40
CA ALA A 60 -1.78 -6.13 2.64
C ALA A 60 -0.62 -6.56 3.57
N PRO A 61 -0.73 -7.74 4.23
CA PRO A 61 0.39 -8.37 4.93
C PRO A 61 1.47 -8.88 3.98
N MET A 62 2.72 -8.71 4.40
CA MET A 62 3.92 -9.16 3.70
C MET A 62 4.94 -9.71 4.69
N ILE A 63 5.67 -10.74 4.26
CA ILE A 63 6.87 -11.25 4.92
C ILE A 63 8.05 -10.97 4.00
N ILE A 64 9.12 -10.42 4.56
CA ILE A 64 10.39 -10.20 3.85
C ILE A 64 11.46 -11.03 4.56
N VAL A 65 12.16 -11.86 3.81
CA VAL A 65 13.28 -12.68 4.29
C VAL A 65 14.55 -12.18 3.63
N ASN A 66 15.52 -11.78 4.45
CA ASN A 66 16.83 -11.34 4.00
C ASN A 66 17.89 -12.36 4.44
N VAL A 67 18.52 -13.02 3.48
CA VAL A 67 19.58 -14.01 3.71
C VAL A 67 20.92 -13.42 3.26
N PRO A 68 21.84 -13.11 4.17
CA PRO A 68 23.18 -12.67 3.79
C PRO A 68 24.00 -13.84 3.21
N ILE A 69 24.63 -13.62 2.06
CA ILE A 69 25.48 -14.58 1.36
C ILE A 69 26.85 -13.93 1.12
N GLY A 70 27.77 -14.14 2.05
CA GLY A 70 29.11 -13.52 2.01
C GLY A 70 29.00 -11.99 2.10
N ASN A 71 29.41 -11.29 1.03
CA ASN A 71 29.31 -9.83 0.92
C ASN A 71 28.01 -9.37 0.22
N ASN A 72 27.15 -10.29 -0.19
CA ASN A 72 25.87 -10.02 -0.84
C ASN A 72 24.70 -10.40 0.08
N SER A 73 23.48 -10.08 -0.32
CA SER A 73 22.26 -10.58 0.30
C SER A 73 21.25 -11.03 -0.76
N LEU A 74 20.46 -12.05 -0.42
CA LEU A 74 19.28 -12.48 -1.16
C LEU A 74 18.06 -11.99 -0.37
N ASN A 75 17.22 -11.18 -1.01
CA ASN A 75 15.97 -10.71 -0.43
C ASN A 75 14.81 -11.45 -1.10
N VAL A 76 13.89 -12.00 -0.32
CA VAL A 76 12.66 -12.62 -0.83
C VAL A 76 11.50 -12.00 -0.09
N ALA A 77 10.58 -11.37 -0.82
CA ALA A 77 9.38 -10.77 -0.26
C ALA A 77 8.15 -11.52 -0.79
N THR A 78 7.26 -11.93 0.11
CA THR A 78 5.99 -12.57 -0.25
C THR A 78 4.85 -11.88 0.46
N GLY A 79 3.77 -11.58 -0.26
CA GLY A 79 2.63 -10.85 0.26
C GLY A 79 1.29 -11.43 -0.18
N VAL A 80 0.28 -11.17 0.62
CA VAL A 80 -1.12 -11.45 0.28
C VAL A 80 -1.91 -10.19 0.59
N ASP A 81 -2.61 -9.64 -0.40
CA ASP A 81 -3.42 -8.44 -0.21
C ASP A 81 -4.90 -8.79 -0.36
N PHE A 82 -5.71 -8.23 0.53
CA PHE A 82 -7.15 -8.34 0.56
C PHE A 82 -7.72 -6.97 0.23
N TYR A 83 -8.22 -6.83 -0.99
CA TYR A 83 -8.67 -5.57 -1.54
C TYR A 83 -10.16 -5.61 -1.86
N SER A 84 -10.92 -4.62 -1.41
CA SER A 84 -12.31 -4.42 -1.79
C SER A 84 -12.54 -2.97 -2.15
N SER A 85 -13.34 -2.73 -3.19
CA SER A 85 -13.61 -1.37 -3.66
C SER A 85 -14.96 -1.32 -4.35
N ALA A 86 -15.89 -0.57 -3.76
CA ALA A 86 -17.24 -0.41 -4.29
C ALA A 86 -17.26 0.23 -5.69
N SER A 87 -16.30 1.10 -5.98
CA SER A 87 -16.15 1.74 -7.29
C SER A 87 -15.56 0.77 -8.32
N SER A 88 -14.55 -0.03 -7.96
CA SER A 88 -13.94 -1.03 -8.84
C SER A 88 -14.91 -2.17 -9.17
N ASP A 89 -15.66 -2.67 -8.17
CA ASP A 89 -16.72 -3.66 -8.34
C ASP A 89 -17.82 -3.20 -9.30
N ASN A 90 -18.15 -1.90 -9.28
CA ASN A 90 -19.16 -1.31 -10.16
C ASN A 90 -18.70 -1.18 -11.62
N ILE A 91 -17.47 -1.54 -11.96
CA ILE A 91 -16.99 -1.57 -13.35
C ILE A 91 -16.56 -2.98 -13.80
N ASP A 92 -16.60 -3.98 -12.92
CA ASP A 92 -16.19 -5.35 -13.23
C ASP A 92 -17.16 -6.04 -14.23
N PRO A 93 -16.68 -6.93 -15.15
CA PRO A 93 -17.51 -7.59 -16.16
C PRO A 93 -18.62 -8.45 -15.55
N ILE A 94 -18.38 -8.98 -14.34
CA ILE A 94 -19.37 -9.63 -13.51
C ILE A 94 -19.55 -8.74 -12.29
N ARG A 95 -20.66 -8.02 -12.22
CA ARG A 95 -20.97 -7.12 -11.11
C ARG A 95 -21.10 -7.90 -9.80
N SER A 96 -20.09 -7.86 -8.94
CA SER A 96 -20.23 -8.03 -7.50
C SER A 96 -20.77 -6.72 -6.91
N GLY A 97 -21.60 -6.78 -5.87
CA GLY A 97 -21.96 -5.57 -5.11
C GLY A 97 -20.73 -5.00 -4.37
N ALA A 98 -20.90 -3.92 -3.61
CA ALA A 98 -19.85 -3.29 -2.77
C ALA A 98 -19.22 -4.19 -1.67
N SER A 99 -19.47 -5.50 -1.72
CA SER A 99 -18.90 -6.54 -0.89
C SER A 99 -18.00 -7.49 -1.70
N GLY A 100 -17.68 -7.16 -2.96
CA GLY A 100 -16.66 -7.83 -3.73
C GLY A 100 -15.31 -7.60 -3.07
N SER A 101 -14.55 -8.66 -2.87
CA SER A 101 -13.22 -8.61 -2.27
C SER A 101 -12.34 -9.58 -3.03
N ASP A 102 -11.20 -9.05 -3.48
CA ASP A 102 -10.18 -9.78 -4.21
C ASP A 102 -9.02 -10.08 -3.27
N ALA A 103 -8.56 -11.32 -3.31
CA ALA A 103 -7.33 -11.73 -2.66
C ALA A 103 -6.24 -11.92 -3.73
N ARG A 104 -5.14 -11.18 -3.62
CA ARG A 104 -3.96 -11.32 -4.51
C ARG A 104 -2.76 -11.79 -3.73
N ALA A 105 -2.05 -12.80 -4.23
CA ALA A 105 -0.79 -13.27 -3.65
C ALA A 105 0.35 -13.03 -4.65
N TYR A 106 1.51 -12.59 -4.16
CA TYR A 106 2.67 -12.29 -4.99
C TYR A 106 3.98 -12.57 -4.25
N ALA A 107 5.05 -12.74 -5.03
CA ALA A 107 6.40 -12.95 -4.55
C ALA A 107 7.40 -12.14 -5.39
N ASN A 108 8.36 -11.51 -4.73
CA ASN A 108 9.48 -10.78 -5.32
C ASN A 108 10.79 -11.36 -4.78
N VAL A 109 11.82 -11.40 -5.64
CA VAL A 109 13.18 -11.87 -5.33
C VAL A 109 14.18 -10.86 -5.88
#